data_AF-A0A968II11-F1
#
_entry.id   AF-A0A968II11-F1
#
_cell.length_a   1.000
_cell.length_b   1.000
_cell.length_c   1.000
_cell.angle_alpha   90.00
_cell.angle_beta   90.00
_cell.angle_gamma   90.00
#
_symmetry.space_group_name_H-M   'P 1'
#
loop_
_entity.id
_entity.type
_entity.pdbx_description
1 polymer ?
#
loop_
_entity_poly.entity_id
_entity_poly.type
_entity_poly.pdbx_seq_one_letter_code
_entity_poly.pdbx_strand_id
1 'polypeptide(L)'
;MFNHYRTGMAKYDRCHPPTIRSQWSAFMAELDEFIAEPNLEEAWDVLHSLGRLVWRLTGIPLQWLAYPTVRKHGRRFAETGCIRSRRNCEGRCCFARSSLALVVCQTNFAGFNSRI
;
A
#
# COMPACT_ATOMS: atom_id res chain seq x y z
N MET A 1 -13.38 12.14 -0.07
CA MET A 1 -12.48 11.18 0.62
C MET A 1 -12.48 9.80 -0.05
N PHE A 2 -13.64 9.16 -0.24
CA PHE A 2 -13.74 7.85 -0.91
C PHE A 2 -13.22 7.84 -2.35
N ASN A 3 -13.47 8.89 -3.13
CA ASN A 3 -12.92 9.04 -4.48
C ASN A 3 -11.39 9.09 -4.48
N HIS A 4 -10.78 9.86 -3.57
CA HIS A 4 -9.32 9.91 -3.43
C HIS A 4 -8.73 8.56 -3.04
N TYR A 5 -9.39 7.82 -2.14
CA TYR A 5 -8.99 6.46 -1.80
C TYR A 5 -9.04 5.54 -3.04
N ARG A 6 -10.16 5.51 -3.79
CA ARG A 6 -10.29 4.68 -4.99
C ARG A 6 -9.24 5.03 -6.05
N THR A 7 -9.04 6.32 -6.31
CA THR A 7 -8.02 6.79 -7.27
C THR A 7 -6.61 6.42 -6.80
N GLY A 8 -6.31 6.58 -5.51
CA GLY A 8 -5.03 6.22 -4.93
C GLY A 8 -4.76 4.72 -4.99
N MET A 9 -5.75 3.88 -4.67
CA MET A 9 -5.65 2.42 -4.77
C MET A 9 -5.46 1.99 -6.23
N ALA A 10 -6.21 2.58 -7.17
CA ALA A 10 -6.05 2.27 -8.59
C ALA A 10 -4.65 2.67 -9.11
N LYS A 11 -4.11 3.82 -8.68
CA LYS A 11 -2.74 4.23 -9.04
C LYS A 11 -1.71 3.30 -8.42
N TYR A 12 -1.87 2.93 -7.15
CA TYR A 12 -0.99 2.00 -6.45
C TYR A 12 -0.98 0.62 -7.12
N ASP A 13 -2.15 0.06 -7.41
CA ASP A 13 -2.32 -1.27 -8.02
C ASP A 13 -1.80 -1.34 -9.46
N ARG A 14 -1.80 -0.21 -10.20
CA ARG A 14 -1.15 -0.14 -11.52
C ARG A 14 0.36 -0.34 -11.43
N CYS A 15 1.02 0.13 -10.38
CA CYS A 15 2.46 -0.05 -10.19
C CYS A 15 2.81 -1.30 -9.39
N HIS A 16 1.85 -1.81 -8.61
CA HIS A 16 1.98 -3.01 -7.79
C HIS A 16 0.82 -3.93 -8.15
N PRO A 17 0.95 -4.72 -9.23
CA PRO A 17 -0.10 -5.62 -9.66
C PRO A 17 -0.58 -6.46 -8.46
N PRO A 18 -1.90 -6.46 -8.13
CA PRO A 18 -2.45 -7.02 -6.90
C PRO A 18 -2.47 -8.56 -6.92
N THR A 19 -1.28 -9.13 -7.03
CA THR A 19 -1.00 -10.57 -6.91
C THR A 19 -1.01 -10.98 -5.44
N ILE A 20 -1.25 -12.26 -5.15
CA ILE A 20 -1.20 -12.80 -3.78
C ILE A 20 0.12 -12.44 -3.10
N ARG A 21 1.25 -12.57 -3.81
CA ARG A 21 2.58 -12.23 -3.29
C ARG A 21 2.72 -10.74 -2.93
N SER A 22 2.21 -9.84 -3.78
CA SER A 22 2.26 -8.40 -3.51
C SER A 22 1.37 -8.00 -2.33
N GLN A 23 0.20 -8.63 -2.17
CA GLN A 23 -0.70 -8.37 -1.04
C GLN A 23 -0.14 -8.96 0.25
N TRP A 24 0.49 -10.14 0.19
CA TRP A 24 1.21 -10.73 1.32
C TRP A 24 2.35 -9.82 1.79
N SER A 25 3.18 -9.33 0.86
CA SER A 25 4.24 -8.38 1.19
C SER A 25 3.70 -7.07 1.76
N ALA A 26 2.55 -6.59 1.27
CA ALA A 26 1.90 -5.41 1.81
C ALA A 26 1.40 -5.62 3.23
N PHE A 27 0.81 -6.79 3.52
CA PHE A 27 0.37 -7.18 4.85
C PHE A 27 1.54 -7.29 5.84
N MET A 28 2.62 -7.97 5.44
CA MET A 28 3.82 -8.09 6.29
C MET A 28 4.42 -6.72 6.62
N ALA A 29 4.43 -5.78 5.67
CA ALA A 29 4.93 -4.42 5.92
C ALA A 29 4.07 -3.66 6.95
N GLU A 30 2.74 -3.74 6.86
CA GLU A 30 1.85 -3.11 7.87
C GLU A 30 1.97 -3.83 9.23
N LEU A 31 2.20 -5.14 9.23
CA LEU A 31 2.46 -5.91 10.44
C LEU A 31 3.78 -5.50 11.12
N ASP A 32 4.83 -5.26 10.33
CA ASP A 32 6.10 -4.74 10.82
C ASP A 32 5.93 -3.31 11.40
N GLU A 33 5.14 -2.44 10.73
CA GLU A 33 4.79 -1.11 11.25
C GLU A 33 4.04 -1.22 12.59
N PHE A 34 3.08 -2.14 12.72
CA PHE A 34 2.37 -2.40 13.98
C PHE A 34 3.26 -2.97 15.09
N ILE A 35 4.18 -3.89 14.76
CA ILE A 35 5.12 -4.46 15.76
C ILE A 35 6.07 -3.37 16.27
N ALA A 36 6.55 -2.49 15.39
CA ALA A 36 7.45 -1.40 15.76
C ALA A 36 6.75 -0.33 16.61
N GLU A 37 5.52 0.05 16.26
CA GLU A 37 4.76 1.12 16.92
C GLU A 37 3.29 0.67 17.14
N PRO A 38 3.00 -0.18 18.13
CA PRO A 38 1.68 -0.77 18.31
C PRO A 38 0.66 0.29 18.72
N ASN A 39 -0.20 0.66 17.78
CA ASN A 39 -1.27 1.62 18.01
C ASN A 39 -2.51 1.29 17.19
N LEU A 40 -3.63 1.95 17.51
CA LEU A 40 -4.92 1.66 16.89
C LEU A 40 -4.92 1.94 15.39
N GLU A 41 -4.20 2.96 14.91
CA GLU A 41 -4.15 3.25 13.47
C GLU A 41 -3.43 2.15 12.70
N GLU A 42 -2.34 1.61 13.24
CA GLU A 42 -1.57 0.53 12.61
C GLU A 42 -2.34 -0.80 12.69
N ALA A 43 -3.10 -1.05 13.76
CA ALA A 43 -4.01 -2.21 13.83
C ALA A 43 -5.06 -2.20 12.71
N TRP A 44 -5.61 -1.01 12.38
CA TRP A 44 -6.52 -0.87 11.24
C TRP A 44 -5.82 -1.10 9.91
N ASP A 45 -4.58 -0.66 9.73
CA ASP A 45 -3.80 -0.85 8.51
C ASP A 45 -3.44 -2.34 8.30
N VAL A 46 -3.13 -3.08 9.37
CA VAL A 46 -3.00 -4.55 9.36
C VAL A 46 -4.32 -5.23 8.96
N LEU A 47 -5.44 -4.85 9.58
CA LEU A 47 -6.75 -5.42 9.24
C LEU A 47 -7.13 -5.14 7.77
N HIS A 48 -6.82 -3.93 7.27
CA HIS A 48 -7.09 -3.54 5.90
C HIS A 48 -6.28 -4.36 4.89
N SER A 49 -4.96 -4.45 5.09
CA SER A 49 -4.05 -5.18 4.22
C SER A 49 -4.34 -6.69 4.25
N LEU A 50 -4.68 -7.26 5.41
CA LEU A 50 -5.18 -8.62 5.53
C LEU A 50 -6.51 -8.81 4.79
N GLY A 51 -7.44 -7.88 4.93
CA GLY A 51 -8.72 -7.91 4.22
C GLY A 51 -8.56 -7.93 2.70
N ARG A 52 -7.58 -7.18 2.15
CA ARG A 52 -7.24 -7.21 0.72
C ARG A 52 -6.66 -8.56 0.28
N LEU A 53 -5.83 -9.17 1.11
CA LEU A 53 -5.30 -10.51 0.85
C LEU A 53 -6.42 -11.56 0.84
N VAL A 54 -7.29 -11.54 1.85
CA VAL A 54 -8.43 -12.44 1.94
C VAL A 54 -9.36 -12.25 0.75
N TRP A 55 -9.67 -11.01 0.36
CA TRP A 55 -10.47 -10.75 -0.84
C TRP A 55 -9.85 -11.40 -2.08
N ARG A 56 -8.53 -11.34 -2.24
CA ARG A 56 -7.88 -11.96 -3.40
C ARG A 56 -7.99 -13.48 -3.41
N LEU A 57 -8.07 -14.12 -2.24
CA LEU A 57 -8.19 -15.56 -2.08
C LEU A 57 -9.64 -16.05 -2.19
N THR A 58 -10.60 -15.31 -1.65
CA THR A 58 -11.99 -15.77 -1.44
C THR A 58 -13.02 -15.02 -2.28
N GLY A 59 -12.68 -13.86 -2.84
CA GLY A 59 -13.64 -12.98 -3.50
C GLY A 59 -14.49 -12.12 -2.54
N ILE A 60 -14.34 -12.29 -1.23
CA ILE A 60 -15.10 -11.55 -0.21
C ILE A 60 -14.37 -10.25 0.19
N PRO A 61 -14.93 -9.05 -0.04
CA PRO A 61 -14.24 -7.79 0.12
C PRO A 61 -14.20 -7.30 1.58
N LEU A 62 -13.45 -7.99 2.45
CA LEU A 62 -13.37 -7.69 3.89
C LEU A 62 -12.61 -6.39 4.23
N GLN A 63 -11.85 -5.82 3.29
CA GLN A 63 -11.12 -4.56 3.51
C GLN A 63 -12.02 -3.37 3.86
N TRP A 64 -13.31 -3.44 3.57
CA TRP A 64 -14.28 -2.38 3.91
C TRP A 64 -14.58 -2.28 5.41
N LEU A 65 -14.30 -3.34 6.17
CA LEU A 65 -14.41 -3.33 7.63
C LEU A 65 -13.39 -2.36 8.27
N ALA A 66 -12.26 -2.11 7.60
CA ALA A 66 -11.24 -1.16 8.02
C ALA A 66 -11.51 0.26 7.47
N TYR A 67 -12.71 0.81 7.73
CA TYR A 67 -13.09 2.17 7.32
C TYR A 67 -12.12 3.27 7.78
N PRO A 68 -11.53 3.22 9.00
CA PRO A 68 -10.52 4.19 9.42
C PRO A 68 -9.31 4.26 8.47
N THR A 69 -8.79 3.10 8.03
CA THR A 69 -7.69 3.03 7.06
C THR A 69 -8.09 3.60 5.71
N VAL A 70 -9.30 3.29 5.22
CA VAL A 70 -9.83 3.85 3.96
C VAL A 70 -9.82 5.39 4.00
N ARG A 71 -10.22 5.99 5.14
CA ARG A 71 -10.15 7.44 5.32
C ARG A 71 -8.71 7.95 5.41
N LYS A 72 -7.86 7.32 6.23
CA LYS A 72 -6.42 7.65 6.41
C LYS A 72 -5.70 7.68 5.05
N HIS A 73 -5.88 6.62 4.27
CA HIS A 73 -5.31 6.46 2.93
C HIS A 73 -5.87 7.48 1.93
N GLY A 74 -7.19 7.73 1.93
CA GLY A 74 -7.80 8.76 1.09
C GLY A 74 -7.29 10.17 1.39
N ARG A 75 -7.03 10.49 2.67
CA ARG A 75 -6.42 11.76 3.08
C ARG A 75 -4.98 11.88 2.60
N ARG A 76 -4.14 10.87 2.85
CA ARG A 76 -2.74 10.81 2.39
C ARG A 76 -2.66 11.04 0.88
N PHE A 77 -3.53 10.40 0.11
CA PHE A 77 -3.55 10.57 -1.34
C PHE A 77 -3.95 11.98 -1.77
N ALA A 78 -4.90 12.61 -1.09
CA ALA A 78 -5.30 13.99 -1.39
C ALA A 78 -4.18 15.00 -1.07
N GLU A 79 -3.43 14.77 0.01
CA GLU A 79 -2.36 15.68 0.47
C GLU A 79 -1.04 15.48 -0.29
N THR A 80 -0.69 14.24 -0.64
CA THR A 80 0.66 13.88 -1.12
C THR A 80 0.67 13.17 -2.47
N GLY A 81 -0.49 12.79 -3.01
CA GLY A 81 -0.58 11.97 -4.23
C GLY A 81 -0.17 10.50 -4.04
N CYS A 82 0.01 10.08 -2.79
CA CYS A 82 0.50 8.77 -2.37
C CYS A 82 -0.42 8.17 -1.30
N ILE A 83 -0.77 6.88 -1.43
CA ILE A 83 -1.73 6.24 -0.52
C ILE A 83 -1.09 5.60 0.72
N ARG A 84 0.20 5.25 0.61
CA ARG A 84 1.00 4.67 1.69
C ARG A 84 1.55 5.75 2.63
N SER A 85 2.11 5.32 3.77
CA SER A 85 2.85 6.19 4.69
C SER A 85 4.07 6.82 3.99
N ARG A 86 4.56 7.97 4.48
CA ARG A 86 5.70 8.68 3.88
C ARG A 86 6.94 7.78 3.77
N ARG A 87 7.22 6.99 4.81
CA ARG A 87 8.29 5.98 4.88
C ARG A 87 8.18 4.93 3.76
N ASN A 88 6.97 4.45 3.46
CA ASN A 88 6.72 3.50 2.36
C ASN A 88 6.49 4.19 0.98
N CYS A 89 6.38 5.52 0.96
CA CYS A 89 6.15 6.30 -0.26
C CYS A 89 7.44 6.62 -1.01
N GLU A 90 8.55 6.85 -0.30
CA GLU A 90 9.86 7.30 -0.81
C GLU A 90 10.61 6.29 -1.72
N GLY A 91 9.96 5.20 -2.13
CA GLY A 91 10.48 4.33 -3.18
C GLY A 91 9.45 3.54 -3.99
N ARG A 92 8.14 3.66 -3.74
CA ARG A 92 7.14 2.68 -4.23
C ARG A 92 5.72 3.21 -4.46
N CYS A 93 5.52 4.48 -4.75
CA CYS A 93 4.18 5.00 -5.05
C CYS A 93 4.16 5.84 -6.32
N CYS A 94 4.60 5.26 -7.44
CA CYS A 94 4.41 5.77 -8.80
C CYS A 94 4.69 7.29 -8.94
N PHE A 95 5.96 7.65 -9.15
CA PHE A 95 6.30 9.01 -9.54
C PHE A 95 5.48 9.44 -10.75
N ALA A 96 4.65 10.46 -10.58
CA ALA A 96 4.11 11.23 -11.67
C ALA A 96 4.49 12.68 -11.40
N ARG A 97 5.63 13.10 -11.93
CA ARG A 97 5.81 14.49 -12.33
C ARG A 97 5.83 14.51 -13.85
N SER A 98 4.81 15.16 -14.39
CA SER A 98 4.84 16.01 -15.60
C SER A 98 6.04 15.79 -16.52
N SER A 99 5.75 15.22 -17.70
CA SER A 99 6.52 15.33 -18.95
C SER A 99 8.02 15.00 -18.87
N LEU A 100 8.43 13.88 -19.47
CA LEU A 100 9.77 13.25 -19.47
C LEU A 100 10.10 12.39 -18.23
N ALA A 101 9.63 11.15 -18.21
CA ALA A 101 10.42 10.02 -17.70
C ALA A 101 9.78 8.69 -18.13
N LEU A 102 10.41 8.10 -19.14
CA LEU A 102 10.22 6.72 -19.55
C LEU A 102 10.68 5.81 -18.40
N VAL A 103 9.81 4.88 -17.99
CA VAL A 103 10.12 3.53 -17.50
C VAL A 103 11.37 3.37 -16.61
N VAL A 104 11.18 3.28 -15.29
CA VAL A 104 11.93 2.32 -14.45
C VAL A 104 11.00 1.81 -13.34
N CYS A 105 10.35 0.67 -13.58
CA CYS A 105 9.60 -0.06 -12.56
C CYS A 105 9.97 -1.54 -12.61
N GLN A 106 11.27 -1.82 -12.72
CA GLN A 106 11.87 -3.13 -12.54
C GLN A 106 13.28 -2.90 -12.03
N THR A 107 13.52 -3.18 -10.75
CA THR A 107 14.75 -3.74 -10.17
C THR A 107 14.70 -3.47 -8.67
N ASN A 108 14.15 -4.41 -7.91
CA ASN A 108 14.60 -4.76 -6.56
C ASN A 108 13.90 -6.04 -6.09
N PHE A 109 13.82 -7.02 -7.00
CA PHE A 109 13.37 -8.37 -6.71
C PHE A 109 14.55 -9.35 -6.54
N ALA A 110 15.78 -8.85 -6.53
CA ALA A 110 16.99 -9.58 -6.21
C ALA A 110 17.92 -8.62 -5.47
N GLY A 111 18.14 -8.82 -4.16
CA GLY A 111 19.08 -8.00 -3.40
C GLY A 111 18.65 -7.62 -1.99
N PHE A 112 18.09 -8.55 -1.20
CA PHE A 112 18.25 -8.50 0.26
C PHE A 112 19.06 -9.73 0.69
N ASN A 113 20.27 -9.79 0.14
CA ASN A 113 21.37 -10.55 0.69
C ASN A 113 22.63 -9.76 0.38
N SER A 114 23.04 -8.88 1.31
CA SER A 114 24.39 -8.33 1.45
C SER A 114 24.43 -7.26 2.55
N ARG A 115 25.14 -7.61 3.63
CA ARG A 115 25.92 -6.76 4.53
C ARG A 115 25.29 -6.31 5.85
N ILE A 116 25.86 -6.96 6.88
CA ILE A 116 26.05 -6.64 8.30
C ILE A 116 24.88 -7.05 9.21
#